data_AF-A0A831KFQ5-F1
#
_entry.id   AF-A0A831KFQ5-F1
#
_cell.length_a   1.000
_cell.length_b   1.000
_cell.length_c   1.000
_cell.angle_alpha   90.00
_cell.angle_beta   90.00
_cell.angle_gamma   90.00
#
_symmetry.space_group_name_H-M   'P 1'
#
loop_
_entity.id
_entity.type
_entity.pdbx_description
1 polymer ?
#
loop_
_entity_poly.entity_id
_entity_poly.type
_entity_poly.pdbx_seq_one_letter_code
_entity_poly.pdbx_strand_id
1 'polypeptide(L)'
;MMGDDLRKFKEAINDLIAGLLCEKDAKYFYGLTLSLFEVWYDPEMPYYAGIQPSRIIVSKRFFEKLEPHQQRFILCHEISHYLRGHLKYSTQDTLMNIAMDMIINDRLLDDGFKKLEGLYYLEDLKDLMPYKELKKLSEPEVRDLLVKKFPKTPLGKSLAEDLGSDKCKSGGRRGTNPHNYQPSNKMKKLREGSFQSDNYFDNLY
;
A
#
# COMPACT_ATOMS: atom_id res chain seq x y z
N MET A 1 -10.95 10.45 26.66
CA MET A 1 -9.70 10.74 25.92
C MET A 1 -9.58 10.03 24.55
N MET A 2 -10.41 9.04 24.19
CA MET A 2 -10.31 8.34 22.89
C MET A 2 -10.90 9.12 21.68
N GLY A 3 -11.67 10.18 21.91
CA GLY A 3 -12.39 10.93 20.87
C GLY A 3 -11.51 11.92 20.10
N ASP A 4 -10.59 12.61 20.78
CA ASP A 4 -9.74 13.63 20.16
C ASP A 4 -8.70 13.05 19.21
N ASP A 5 -8.12 11.89 19.55
CA ASP A 5 -7.17 11.18 18.68
C ASP A 5 -7.82 10.74 17.37
N LEU A 6 -9.04 10.19 17.44
CA LEU A 6 -9.76 9.74 16.26
C LEU A 6 -10.11 10.91 15.33
N ARG A 7 -10.49 12.04 15.92
CA ARG A 7 -10.77 13.27 15.18
C ARG A 7 -9.52 13.79 14.45
N LYS A 8 -8.40 13.92 15.16
CA LYS A 8 -7.12 14.36 14.56
C LYS A 8 -6.67 13.45 13.43
N PHE A 9 -6.82 12.14 13.62
CA PHE A 9 -6.47 11.16 12.60
C PHE A 9 -7.36 11.28 11.35
N LYS A 10 -8.67 11.48 11.54
CA LYS A 10 -9.61 11.74 10.46
C LYS A 10 -9.30 13.04 9.72
N GLU A 11 -8.98 14.10 10.45
CA GLU A 11 -8.54 15.39 9.88
C GLU A 11 -7.28 15.21 9.03
N ALA A 12 -6.27 14.50 9.53
CA ALA A 12 -5.04 14.23 8.78
C ALA A 12 -5.30 13.48 7.45
N ILE A 13 -6.16 12.47 7.45
CA ILE A 13 -6.56 11.76 6.21
C ILE A 13 -7.30 12.70 5.25
N ASN A 14 -8.21 13.54 5.74
CA ASN A 14 -8.94 14.47 4.90
C ASN A 14 -8.02 15.54 4.31
N ASP A 15 -7.12 16.12 5.10
CA ASP A 15 -6.15 17.12 4.65
C ASP A 15 -5.20 16.53 3.61
N LEU A 16 -4.81 15.26 3.76
CA LEU A 16 -4.01 14.55 2.79
C LEU A 16 -4.74 14.41 1.44
N ILE A 17 -5.99 13.96 1.46
CA ILE A 17 -6.82 13.81 0.26
C ILE A 17 -7.06 15.16 -0.40
N ALA A 18 -7.43 16.18 0.38
CA ALA A 18 -7.61 17.54 -0.10
C ALA A 18 -6.33 18.08 -0.73
N GLY A 19 -5.18 17.86 -0.10
CA GLY A 19 -3.88 18.22 -0.63
C GLY A 19 -3.61 17.56 -1.99
N LEU A 20 -3.93 16.27 -2.15
CA LEU A 20 -3.79 15.56 -3.43
C LEU A 20 -4.74 16.12 -4.51
N LEU A 21 -5.97 16.47 -4.14
CA LEU A 21 -6.95 17.10 -5.03
C LEU A 21 -6.55 18.52 -5.49
N CYS A 22 -5.69 19.19 -4.73
CA CYS A 22 -5.14 20.50 -5.11
C CYS A 22 -3.88 20.39 -5.98
N GLU A 23 -3.32 19.20 -6.18
CA GLU A 23 -2.15 18.99 -7.02
C GLU A 23 -2.53 18.82 -8.50
N LYS A 24 -1.57 19.01 -9.39
CA LYS A 24 -1.74 18.78 -10.83
C LYS A 24 -1.42 17.32 -11.19
N ASP A 25 -1.84 16.92 -12.38
CA ASP A 25 -1.49 15.63 -13.02
C ASP A 25 -1.95 14.40 -12.22
N ALA A 26 -1.15 13.32 -12.20
CA ALA A 26 -1.53 12.02 -11.62
C ALA A 26 -1.94 12.10 -10.14
N LYS A 27 -1.37 13.04 -9.38
CA LYS A 27 -1.69 13.25 -7.95
C LYS A 27 -3.16 13.62 -7.72
N TYR A 28 -3.74 14.41 -8.64
CA TYR A 28 -5.17 14.73 -8.63
C TYR A 28 -6.03 13.46 -8.77
N PHE A 29 -5.65 12.59 -9.71
CA PHE A 29 -6.35 11.34 -9.96
C PHE A 29 -6.30 10.39 -8.75
N TYR A 30 -5.16 10.31 -8.05
CA TYR A 30 -5.07 9.59 -6.78
C TYR A 30 -5.97 10.20 -5.70
N GLY A 31 -6.01 11.54 -5.58
CA GLY A 31 -6.90 12.23 -4.65
C GLY A 31 -8.38 11.94 -4.93
N LEU A 32 -8.79 11.99 -6.20
CA LEU A 32 -10.15 11.64 -6.61
C LEU A 32 -10.46 10.18 -6.28
N THR A 33 -9.57 9.26 -6.60
CA THR A 33 -9.78 7.83 -6.34
C THR A 33 -9.85 7.56 -4.84
N LEU A 34 -8.96 8.15 -4.01
CA LEU A 34 -9.04 8.08 -2.55
C LEU A 34 -10.39 8.56 -2.03
N SER A 35 -10.96 9.58 -2.66
CA SER A 35 -12.23 10.14 -2.24
C SER A 35 -13.39 9.15 -2.37
N LEU A 36 -13.25 8.13 -3.23
CA LEU A 36 -14.24 7.10 -3.46
C LEU A 36 -14.30 6.08 -2.31
N PHE A 37 -13.16 5.74 -1.69
CA PHE A 37 -13.08 4.64 -0.72
C PHE A 37 -13.45 5.06 0.71
N GLU A 38 -14.07 4.13 1.42
CA GLU A 38 -14.14 4.22 2.88
C GLU A 38 -12.74 4.04 3.46
N VAL A 39 -12.39 4.85 4.45
CA VAL A 39 -11.14 4.66 5.20
C VAL A 39 -11.49 4.18 6.60
N TRP A 40 -10.97 3.02 6.94
CA TRP A 40 -11.17 2.36 8.22
C TRP A 40 -9.88 2.36 9.00
N TYR A 41 -10.06 2.58 10.28
CA TYR A 41 -9.05 2.49 11.30
C TYR A 41 -9.15 1.14 11.98
N ASP A 42 -8.02 0.44 12.14
CA ASP A 42 -7.96 -0.74 12.98
C ASP A 42 -6.89 -0.59 14.08
N PRO A 43 -7.27 -0.59 15.38
CA PRO A 43 -6.31 -0.46 16.48
C PRO A 43 -5.41 -1.69 16.68
N GLU A 44 -5.82 -2.86 16.17
CA GLU A 44 -5.14 -4.14 16.39
C GLU A 44 -4.35 -4.60 15.17
N MET A 45 -4.53 -3.94 14.02
CA MET A 45 -3.79 -4.22 12.80
C MET A 45 -2.30 -3.92 13.02
N PRO A 46 -1.41 -4.89 12.70
CA PRO A 46 0.04 -4.67 12.72
C PRO A 46 0.45 -3.54 11.75
N TYR A 47 1.73 -3.19 11.73
CA TYR A 47 2.25 -1.94 11.16
C TYR A 47 2.09 -1.74 9.62
N TYR A 48 0.91 -1.85 9.03
CA TYR A 48 0.70 -1.70 7.59
C TYR A 48 -0.60 -0.96 7.25
N ALA A 49 -0.72 -0.57 6.00
CA ALA A 49 -1.97 -0.23 5.35
C ALA A 49 -2.35 -1.37 4.40
N GLY A 50 -3.63 -1.50 4.09
CA GLY A 50 -4.11 -2.52 3.15
C GLY A 50 -5.39 -2.07 2.47
N ILE A 51 -5.51 -2.38 1.18
CA ILE A 51 -6.75 -2.17 0.44
C ILE A 51 -7.60 -3.44 0.34
N GLN A 52 -8.90 -3.26 0.56
CA GLN A 52 -9.97 -4.22 0.29
C GLN A 52 -10.91 -3.64 -0.77
N PRO A 53 -11.80 -4.44 -1.41
CA PRO A 53 -12.63 -3.96 -2.52
C PRO A 53 -13.34 -2.64 -2.25
N SER A 54 -13.93 -2.46 -1.05
CA SER A 54 -14.75 -1.29 -0.70
C SER A 54 -14.10 -0.33 0.29
N ARG A 55 -12.91 -0.66 0.82
CA ARG A 55 -12.30 0.12 1.90
C ARG A 55 -10.79 0.01 1.96
N ILE A 56 -10.17 1.07 2.47
CA ILE A 56 -8.77 1.11 2.86
C ILE A 56 -8.71 0.94 4.37
N ILE A 57 -7.88 0.04 4.86
CA ILE A 57 -7.64 -0.17 6.28
C ILE A 57 -6.24 0.36 6.61
N VAL A 58 -6.15 1.22 7.62
CA VAL A 58 -4.88 1.79 8.09
C VAL A 58 -4.64 1.46 9.57
N SER A 59 -3.43 1.02 9.90
CA SER A 59 -2.97 0.86 11.27
C SER A 59 -2.59 2.21 11.89
N LYS A 60 -3.18 2.57 13.05
CA LYS A 60 -2.86 3.82 13.77
C LYS A 60 -1.38 4.00 14.00
N ARG A 61 -0.79 2.96 14.62
CA ARG A 61 0.56 3.01 15.16
C ARG A 61 1.60 3.15 14.08
N PHE A 62 1.30 2.61 12.91
CA PHE A 62 2.12 2.79 11.72
C PHE A 62 1.90 4.17 11.13
N PHE A 63 0.65 4.53 10.85
CA PHE A 63 0.33 5.75 10.11
C PHE A 63 0.73 7.02 10.86
N GLU A 64 0.60 7.07 12.19
CA GLU A 64 1.03 8.20 13.02
C GLU A 64 2.55 8.38 13.12
N LYS A 65 3.33 7.32 12.85
CA LYS A 65 4.80 7.39 12.83
C LYS A 65 5.33 7.90 11.48
N LEU A 66 4.46 7.99 10.46
CA LEU A 66 4.83 8.41 9.13
C LEU A 66 4.73 9.92 8.98
N GLU A 67 5.70 10.50 8.28
CA GLU A 67 5.62 11.88 7.81
C GLU A 67 4.50 12.03 6.77
N PRO A 68 3.90 13.22 6.62
CA PRO A 68 2.77 13.44 5.70
C PRO A 68 3.03 12.99 4.25
N HIS A 69 4.26 13.11 3.76
CA HIS A 69 4.62 12.65 2.42
C HIS A 69 4.68 11.12 2.29
N GLN A 70 5.04 10.42 3.37
CA GLN A 70 5.06 8.95 3.42
C GLN A 70 3.64 8.41 3.53
N GLN A 71 2.79 9.06 4.33
CA GLN A 71 1.35 8.78 4.40
C GLN A 71 0.70 8.88 3.02
N ARG A 72 1.02 9.95 2.27
CA ARG A 72 0.55 10.15 0.88
C ARG A 72 0.98 9.01 -0.02
N PHE A 73 2.27 8.67 0.00
CA PHE A 73 2.82 7.58 -0.78
C PHE A 73 2.08 6.27 -0.51
N ILE A 74 1.94 5.89 0.77
CA ILE A 74 1.34 4.61 1.16
C ILE A 74 -0.14 4.54 0.76
N LEU A 75 -0.93 5.60 0.97
CA LEU A 75 -2.34 5.59 0.54
C LEU A 75 -2.49 5.50 -0.98
N CYS A 76 -1.62 6.17 -1.74
CA CYS A 76 -1.64 6.08 -3.21
C CYS A 76 -1.13 4.71 -3.69
N HIS A 77 -0.19 4.11 -2.97
CA HIS A 77 0.29 2.74 -3.22
C HIS A 77 -0.85 1.74 -3.07
N GLU A 78 -1.58 1.77 -1.95
CA GLU A 78 -2.72 0.89 -1.71
C GLU A 78 -3.78 1.01 -2.80
N ILE A 79 -4.14 2.23 -3.20
CA ILE A 79 -5.09 2.42 -4.31
C ILE A 79 -4.57 1.93 -5.65
N SER A 80 -3.26 2.02 -5.88
CA SER A 80 -2.67 1.49 -7.10
C SER A 80 -2.86 -0.02 -7.21
N HIS A 81 -2.89 -0.77 -6.10
CA HIS A 81 -3.28 -2.18 -6.13
C HIS A 81 -4.72 -2.37 -6.62
N TYR A 82 -5.66 -1.54 -6.19
CA TYR A 82 -7.03 -1.61 -6.68
C TYR A 82 -7.13 -1.26 -8.18
N LEU A 83 -6.55 -0.12 -8.58
CA LEU A 83 -6.62 0.37 -9.96
C LEU A 83 -6.01 -0.60 -10.97
N ARG A 84 -5.02 -1.39 -10.55
CA ARG A 84 -4.34 -2.39 -11.39
C ARG A 84 -4.92 -3.79 -11.28
N GLY A 85 -6.04 -3.95 -10.56
CA GLY A 85 -6.72 -5.23 -10.39
C GLY A 85 -5.93 -6.24 -9.53
N HIS A 86 -4.98 -5.76 -8.72
CA HIS A 86 -4.08 -6.63 -7.95
C HIS A 86 -4.78 -7.44 -6.86
N LEU A 87 -5.96 -6.98 -6.42
CA LEU A 87 -6.75 -7.68 -5.40
C LEU A 87 -7.07 -9.14 -5.75
N LYS A 88 -7.07 -9.47 -7.06
CA LYS A 88 -7.32 -10.83 -7.57
C LYS A 88 -6.12 -11.79 -7.40
N TYR A 89 -4.90 -11.27 -7.23
CA TYR A 89 -3.69 -12.09 -7.12
C TYR A 89 -3.31 -12.45 -5.67
N SER A 90 -4.18 -12.12 -4.71
CA SER A 90 -3.83 -11.84 -3.31
C SER A 90 -3.34 -13.01 -2.44
N THR A 91 -3.22 -14.25 -2.91
CA THR A 91 -3.11 -15.36 -1.94
C THR A 91 -1.93 -16.33 -2.01
N GLN A 92 -1.06 -16.37 -3.04
CA GLN A 92 -0.09 -17.49 -3.12
C GLN A 92 1.35 -17.19 -3.56
N ASP A 93 1.64 -16.07 -4.22
CA ASP A 93 2.99 -15.81 -4.74
C ASP A 93 3.61 -14.55 -4.12
N THR A 94 4.47 -14.74 -3.10
CA THR A 94 5.22 -13.64 -2.46
C THR A 94 6.04 -12.84 -3.46
N LEU A 95 6.62 -13.49 -4.49
CA LEU A 95 7.41 -12.79 -5.50
C LEU A 95 6.52 -11.96 -6.41
N MET A 96 5.32 -12.44 -6.70
CA MET A 96 4.33 -11.65 -7.44
C MET A 96 3.91 -10.41 -6.64
N ASN A 97 3.69 -10.53 -5.33
CA ASN A 97 3.39 -9.36 -4.50
C ASN A 97 4.54 -8.35 -4.53
N ILE A 98 5.78 -8.79 -4.38
CA ILE A 98 6.95 -7.90 -4.46
C ILE A 98 7.05 -7.26 -5.85
N ALA A 99 6.82 -8.01 -6.93
CA ALA A 99 6.83 -7.47 -8.29
C ALA A 99 5.75 -6.40 -8.50
N MET A 100 4.53 -6.66 -8.01
CA MET A 100 3.43 -5.69 -8.02
C MET A 100 3.81 -4.41 -7.26
N ASP A 101 4.36 -4.54 -6.06
CA ASP A 101 4.78 -3.43 -5.22
C ASP A 101 5.90 -2.62 -5.90
N MET A 102 6.89 -3.29 -6.50
CA MET A 102 8.00 -2.64 -7.21
C MET A 102 7.50 -1.76 -8.35
N ILE A 103 6.58 -2.27 -9.17
CA ILE A 103 6.01 -1.51 -10.29
C ILE A 103 5.18 -0.32 -9.79
N ILE A 104 4.38 -0.52 -8.74
CA ILE A 104 3.59 0.57 -8.13
C ILE A 104 4.53 1.65 -7.57
N ASN A 105 5.55 1.25 -6.81
CA ASN A 105 6.50 2.16 -6.19
C ASN A 105 7.23 2.99 -7.24
N ASP A 106 7.74 2.36 -8.30
CA ASP A 106 8.38 3.05 -9.42
C ASP A 106 7.43 4.03 -10.12
N ARG A 107 6.17 3.64 -10.30
CA ARG A 107 5.16 4.51 -10.92
C ARG A 107 4.88 5.75 -10.07
N LEU A 108 4.79 5.59 -8.74
CA LEU A 108 4.64 6.73 -7.84
C LEU A 108 5.85 7.67 -7.91
N LEU A 109 7.07 7.16 -8.12
CA LEU A 109 8.23 8.03 -8.35
C LEU A 109 8.07 8.85 -9.64
N ASP A 110 7.59 8.22 -10.72
CA ASP A 110 7.32 8.90 -11.99
C ASP A 110 6.22 9.96 -11.87
N ASP A 111 5.23 9.72 -11.01
CA ASP A 111 4.17 10.69 -10.67
C ASP A 111 4.65 11.77 -9.69
N GLY A 112 5.94 11.79 -9.35
CA GLY A 112 6.62 12.81 -8.58
C GLY A 112 6.44 12.68 -7.06
N PHE A 113 6.19 11.47 -6.55
CA PHE A 113 6.30 11.18 -5.13
C PHE A 113 7.76 10.97 -4.72
N LYS A 114 8.06 11.18 -3.44
CA LYS A 114 9.40 10.96 -2.90
C LYS A 114 9.65 9.47 -2.71
N LYS A 115 10.86 9.02 -3.04
CA LYS A 115 11.33 7.68 -2.73
C LYS A 115 11.35 7.44 -1.22
N LEU A 116 10.76 6.34 -0.79
CA LEU A 116 10.80 5.86 0.60
C LEU A 116 11.90 4.81 0.76
N GLU A 117 12.65 4.90 1.85
CA GLU A 117 13.62 3.87 2.24
C GLU A 117 12.90 2.61 2.74
N GLY A 118 13.50 1.44 2.53
CA GLY A 118 12.94 0.16 2.98
C GLY A 118 11.88 -0.46 2.06
N LEU A 119 11.60 0.15 0.91
CA LEU A 119 10.75 -0.44 -0.15
C LEU A 119 11.58 -1.01 -1.29
N TYR A 120 11.01 -1.98 -2.00
CA TYR A 120 11.56 -2.53 -3.23
C TYR A 120 11.16 -1.66 -4.43
N TYR A 121 12.11 -1.40 -5.32
CA TYR A 121 11.96 -0.61 -6.55
C TYR A 121 12.55 -1.34 -7.75
N LEU A 122 12.10 -1.03 -8.96
CA LEU A 122 12.63 -1.70 -10.16
C LEU A 122 14.14 -1.49 -10.31
N GLU A 123 14.67 -0.35 -9.87
CA GLU A 123 16.11 -0.09 -9.89
C GLU A 123 16.95 -1.09 -9.06
N ASP A 124 16.34 -1.82 -8.11
CA ASP A 124 17.00 -2.89 -7.36
C ASP A 124 17.34 -4.10 -8.24
N LEU A 125 16.77 -4.18 -9.46
CA LEU A 125 17.05 -5.21 -10.47
C LEU A 125 18.01 -4.74 -11.57
N LYS A 126 18.62 -3.56 -11.45
CA LYS A 126 19.45 -2.94 -12.51
C LYS A 126 20.70 -3.73 -12.89
N ASP A 127 21.14 -4.63 -12.02
CA ASP A 127 22.21 -5.60 -12.24
C ASP A 127 21.83 -6.70 -13.23
N LEU A 128 20.53 -6.98 -13.38
CA LEU A 128 20.01 -7.98 -14.32
C LEU A 128 19.66 -7.37 -15.68
N MET A 129 19.20 -6.12 -15.70
CA MET A 129 18.73 -5.45 -16.90
C MET A 129 18.78 -3.91 -16.74
N PRO A 130 19.04 -3.12 -17.80
CA PRO A 130 18.97 -1.67 -17.71
C PRO A 130 17.62 -1.16 -17.21
N TYR A 131 17.63 -0.16 -16.34
CA TYR A 131 16.41 0.41 -15.72
C TYR A 131 15.33 0.84 -16.73
N LYS A 132 15.72 1.41 -17.88
CA LYS A 132 14.77 1.78 -18.94
C LYS A 132 14.03 0.58 -19.54
N GLU A 133 14.65 -0.59 -19.57
CA GLU A 133 14.01 -1.82 -20.06
C GLU A 133 13.18 -2.47 -18.95
N LEU A 134 13.63 -2.40 -17.68
CA LEU A 134 12.84 -2.86 -16.52
C LEU A 134 11.47 -2.18 -16.45
N LYS A 135 11.38 -0.88 -16.76
CA LYS A 135 10.10 -0.14 -16.79
C LYS A 135 9.08 -0.61 -17.83
N LYS A 136 9.50 -1.45 -18.78
CA LYS A 136 8.61 -1.98 -19.83
C LYS A 136 8.06 -3.35 -19.48
N LEU A 137 8.57 -3.98 -18.43
CA LEU A 137 8.18 -5.33 -18.02
C LEU A 137 6.84 -5.32 -17.30
N SER A 138 6.07 -6.39 -17.53
CA SER A 138 4.87 -6.73 -16.78
C SER A 138 5.19 -7.30 -15.39
N GLU A 139 4.21 -7.38 -14.49
CA GLU A 139 4.38 -7.97 -13.14
C GLU A 139 4.95 -9.41 -13.22
N PRO A 140 4.44 -10.30 -14.10
CA PRO A 140 4.98 -11.65 -14.21
C PRO A 140 6.45 -11.68 -14.66
N GLU A 141 6.85 -10.79 -15.58
CA GLU A 141 8.23 -10.70 -16.05
C GLU A 141 9.18 -10.19 -14.96
N VAL A 142 8.76 -9.18 -14.19
CA VAL A 142 9.50 -8.70 -13.02
C VAL A 142 9.62 -9.80 -11.97
N ARG A 143 8.53 -10.54 -11.73
CA ARG A 143 8.51 -11.70 -10.83
C ARG A 143 9.49 -12.79 -11.26
N ASP A 144 9.61 -13.07 -12.55
CA ASP A 144 10.59 -14.04 -13.07
C ASP A 144 12.05 -13.54 -12.94
N LEU A 145 12.28 -12.22 -13.00
CA LEU A 145 13.58 -11.65 -12.65
C LEU A 145 13.89 -11.78 -11.14
N LEU A 146 12.90 -11.61 -10.28
CA LEU A 146 13.05 -11.82 -8.84
C LEU A 146 13.41 -13.27 -8.50
N VAL A 147 12.83 -14.26 -9.19
CA VAL A 147 13.22 -15.67 -9.05
C VAL A 147 14.70 -15.87 -9.38
N LYS A 148 15.21 -15.23 -10.43
CA LYS A 148 16.63 -15.31 -10.83
C LYS A 148 17.55 -14.63 -9.81
N LYS A 149 17.14 -13.49 -9.28
CA LYS A 149 17.92 -12.71 -8.29
C LYS A 149 17.96 -13.38 -6.92
N PHE A 150 16.87 -14.02 -6.51
CA PHE A 150 16.71 -14.65 -5.19
C PHE A 150 16.29 -16.13 -5.33
N PRO A 151 17.18 -17.01 -5.84
CA PRO A 151 16.84 -18.40 -6.17
C PRO A 151 16.66 -19.31 -4.93
N LYS A 152 17.12 -18.86 -3.76
CA LYS A 152 16.97 -19.54 -2.47
C LYS A 152 16.76 -18.46 -1.41
N THR A 153 15.93 -18.73 -0.41
CA THR A 153 15.64 -17.92 0.81
C THR A 153 14.46 -16.94 0.69
N PRO A 154 13.67 -16.76 1.76
CA PRO A 154 12.44 -15.99 1.77
C PRO A 154 12.77 -14.50 1.73
N LEU A 155 12.17 -13.78 0.78
CA LEU A 155 12.32 -12.34 0.70
C LEU A 155 11.76 -11.65 1.95
N GLY A 156 12.55 -10.70 2.46
CA GLY A 156 12.41 -10.12 3.78
C GLY A 156 11.34 -9.02 3.88
N LYS A 157 10.82 -8.92 5.10
CA LYS A 157 10.29 -7.78 5.85
C LYS A 157 9.46 -6.73 5.11
N SER A 158 8.17 -6.65 5.42
CA SER A 158 7.32 -5.50 5.04
C SER A 158 7.82 -4.20 5.70
N LEU A 159 7.58 -3.05 5.07
CA LEU A 159 7.86 -1.69 5.60
C LEU A 159 7.43 -1.49 7.07
N ALA A 160 6.39 -2.22 7.47
CA ALA A 160 5.91 -2.43 8.83
C ALA A 160 6.99 -2.74 9.87
N GLU A 161 7.99 -3.54 9.49
CA GLU A 161 9.03 -4.06 10.38
C GLU A 161 10.19 -3.07 10.58
N ASP A 162 10.49 -2.26 9.56
CA ASP A 162 11.59 -1.28 9.60
C ASP A 162 11.16 0.05 10.23
N LEU A 163 9.92 0.50 9.99
CA LEU A 163 9.37 1.72 10.61
C LEU A 163 8.69 1.43 11.97
N GLY A 164 8.46 0.16 12.29
CA GLY A 164 7.81 -0.32 13.52
C GLY A 164 8.77 -0.77 14.63
N SER A 165 10.08 -0.55 14.51
CA SER A 165 11.09 -1.12 15.43
C SER A 165 11.13 -0.45 16.81
N ASP A 166 10.05 -0.53 17.57
CA ASP A 166 10.17 -0.83 19.00
C ASP A 166 10.43 -2.33 19.09
N LYS A 167 11.53 -2.72 19.74
CA LYS A 167 11.95 -4.12 19.94
C LYS A 167 10.88 -4.93 20.71
N CYS A 168 9.78 -5.30 20.05
CA CYS A 168 8.89 -6.32 20.54
C CYS A 168 9.51 -7.68 20.21
N LYS A 169 10.27 -8.20 21.19
CA LYS A 169 10.54 -9.63 21.32
C LYS A 169 9.20 -10.36 21.44
N SER A 170 8.63 -10.77 20.31
CA SER A 170 7.51 -11.71 20.27
C SER A 170 7.80 -12.71 19.17
N GLY A 171 7.95 -13.98 19.56
CA GLY A 171 8.42 -15.04 18.70
C GLY A 171 7.54 -15.26 17.47
N GLY A 172 8.19 -15.51 16.34
CA GLY A 172 7.83 -16.58 15.43
C GLY A 172 6.42 -16.62 14.85
N ARG A 173 5.73 -15.48 14.68
CA ARG A 173 4.53 -15.44 13.83
C ARG A 173 4.87 -14.76 12.51
N ARG A 174 4.90 -15.57 11.45
CA ARG A 174 4.96 -15.16 10.05
C ARG A 174 4.02 -13.96 9.85
N GLY A 175 4.55 -12.86 9.32
CA GLY A 175 3.75 -11.70 8.96
C GLY A 175 2.55 -12.15 8.12
N THR A 176 1.35 -11.86 8.62
CA THR A 176 0.13 -12.06 7.84
C THR A 176 0.19 -11.13 6.64
N ASN A 177 0.07 -11.71 5.44
CA ASN A 177 -0.03 -10.96 4.20
C ASN A 177 -1.12 -9.87 4.36
N PRO A 178 -0.85 -8.58 4.09
CA PRO A 178 -1.80 -7.49 4.29
C PRO A 178 -3.16 -7.71 3.60
N HIS A 179 -3.17 -8.44 2.47
CA HIS A 179 -4.39 -8.78 1.75
C HIS A 179 -5.25 -9.88 2.40
N ASN A 180 -4.70 -10.63 3.36
CA ASN A 180 -5.42 -11.65 4.14
C ASN A 180 -5.76 -11.17 5.55
N TYR A 181 -5.66 -9.86 5.81
CA TYR A 181 -6.06 -9.32 7.09
C TYR A 181 -7.56 -9.51 7.32
N GLN A 182 -7.91 -10.21 8.39
CA GLN A 182 -9.28 -10.21 8.89
C GLN A 182 -9.46 -8.98 9.79
N PRO A 183 -10.36 -8.04 9.42
CA PRO A 183 -10.70 -6.89 10.25
C PRO A 183 -10.99 -7.26 11.70
N SER A 184 -10.45 -6.49 12.65
CA SER A 184 -10.83 -6.66 14.05
C SER A 184 -12.26 -6.15 14.28
N ASN A 185 -12.95 -6.73 15.27
CA ASN A 185 -14.28 -6.21 15.69
C ASN A 185 -14.21 -4.80 16.31
N LYS A 186 -13.00 -4.22 16.46
CA LYS A 186 -12.75 -2.90 17.04
C LYS A 186 -12.45 -1.84 16.00
N MET A 187 -12.57 -2.16 14.71
CA MET A 187 -12.38 -1.18 13.66
C MET A 187 -13.36 -0.01 13.81
N LYS A 188 -12.88 1.18 13.45
CA LYS A 188 -13.70 2.40 13.42
C LYS A 188 -13.64 3.00 12.03
N LYS A 189 -14.80 3.32 11.47
CA LYS A 189 -14.86 4.06 10.20
C LYS A 189 -14.39 5.50 10.43
N LEU A 190 -13.43 5.96 9.64
CA LEU A 190 -12.92 7.33 9.70
C LEU A 190 -13.64 8.23 8.71
N ARG A 191 -13.85 7.71 7.50
CA ARG A 191 -14.37 8.45 6.37
C ARG A 191 -15.37 7.59 5.61
N GLU A 192 -16.50 8.20 5.29
CA GLU A 192 -17.45 7.65 4.32
C GLU A 192 -16.82 7.75 2.92
N GLY A 193 -16.83 6.65 2.19
CA GLY A 193 -16.56 6.62 0.76
C GLY A 193 -17.84 6.88 -0.01
N SER A 194 -17.74 7.39 -1.23
CA SER A 194 -18.87 7.47 -2.16
C SER A 194 -19.01 6.22 -3.03
N PHE A 195 -18.13 5.23 -2.87
CA PHE A 195 -18.02 4.05 -3.72
C PHE A 195 -18.43 2.77 -3.03
N GLN A 196 -19.29 2.00 -3.71
CA GLN A 196 -19.69 0.65 -3.35
C GLN A 196 -19.18 -0.31 -4.43
N SER A 197 -18.15 -1.05 -4.10
CA SER A 197 -17.30 -1.75 -5.06
C SER A 197 -17.74 -3.17 -5.42
N ASP A 198 -18.76 -3.71 -4.73
CA ASP A 198 -18.92 -5.15 -4.57
C ASP A 198 -19.04 -5.92 -5.91
N ASN A 199 -19.36 -5.23 -7.02
CA ASN A 199 -19.38 -5.79 -8.38
C ASN A 199 -18.72 -4.90 -9.46
N TYR A 200 -17.84 -3.95 -9.11
CA TYR A 200 -17.35 -2.96 -10.09
C TYR A 200 -16.60 -3.60 -11.28
N PHE A 201 -15.75 -4.59 -11.03
CA PHE A 201 -14.97 -5.26 -12.08
C PHE A 201 -15.72 -6.37 -12.81
N ASP A 202 -16.81 -6.87 -12.24
CA ASP A 202 -17.63 -7.93 -12.86
C ASP A 202 -18.52 -7.35 -13.97
N ASN A 203 -18.66 -6.02 -14.03
CA ASN A 203 -19.40 -5.31 -15.06
C ASN A 203 -18.50 -4.69 -16.15
N LEU A 204 -17.19 -4.99 -16.14
CA LEU A 204 -16.22 -4.44 -17.09
C LEU A 204 -15.80 -5.44 -18.19
N TYR A 205 -16.49 -6.58 -18.30
CA TYR A 205 -16.29 -7.60 -19.34
C TYR A 205 -17.59 -7.91 -20.08
#